data_AF-P58065-F1
#
_entry.id   AF-P58065-F1
#
_cell.length_a   1.000
_cell.length_b   1.000
_cell.length_c   1.000
_cell.angle_alpha   90.00
_cell.angle_beta   90.00
_cell.angle_gamma   90.00
#
_symmetry.space_group_name_H-M   'P 1'
#
loop_
_entity.id
_entity.type
_entity.pdbx_description
1 polymer ?
#
loop_
_entity_poly.entity_id
_entity_poly.type
_entity_poly.pdbx_seq_one_letter_code
_entity_poly.pdbx_strand_id
1 'polypeptide(L)'
;MWQAISRLLSEQLGEGEIELRNELPGGEVHAAWHLRYAGHDFFVKCDERELLPGFTAEADQLELLSRSKTVTVPKVWAVGADRDYSFLVMDYLPPRPLDAHSAFILGQQIARLHQWSDQPQFGLDFDNSLSTTPQPNTWQRRWSTFFAEQRIGWQLELAAEKGIAFGNIDAIVEHIQQRLASHQPQPSLLHGDLWSGNCALGPDGPYIFDPACYWGDRECDLAMLPLHTEQPPQIYDGYQSVSPLPADFLERQPVYQLYTLLNRARLFGGQHLVIAQQSLDRLLAA
;
A
#
# COMPACT_ATOMS: atom_id res chain seq x y z
N MET A 1 -7.87 13.14 -22.53
CA MET A 1 -7.26 11.97 -21.87
C MET A 1 -7.20 10.77 -22.83
N TRP A 2 -8.34 10.32 -23.34
CA TRP A 2 -8.47 9.12 -24.19
C TRP A 2 -7.55 9.08 -25.42
N GLN A 3 -7.36 10.22 -26.12
CA GLN A 3 -6.43 10.28 -27.26
C GLN A 3 -4.97 10.02 -26.84
N ALA A 4 -4.56 10.52 -25.68
CA ALA A 4 -3.22 10.29 -25.14
C ALA A 4 -3.03 8.82 -24.74
N ILE A 5 -4.03 8.21 -24.09
CA ILE A 5 -4.04 6.77 -23.76
C ILE A 5 -3.95 5.93 -25.03
N SER A 6 -4.79 6.19 -26.03
CA SER A 6 -4.79 5.46 -27.30
C SER A 6 -3.43 5.51 -27.99
N ARG A 7 -2.76 6.68 -27.98
CA ARG A 7 -1.42 6.81 -28.54
C ARG A 7 -0.41 5.95 -27.79
N LEU A 8 -0.37 6.03 -26.47
CA LEU A 8 0.58 5.25 -25.64
C LEU A 8 0.33 3.74 -25.76
N LEU A 9 -0.92 3.30 -25.80
CA LEU A 9 -1.25 1.89 -26.04
C LEU A 9 -0.85 1.43 -27.44
N SER A 10 -1.02 2.29 -28.46
CA SER A 10 -0.63 1.94 -29.83
C SER A 10 0.87 1.71 -30.02
N GLU A 11 1.71 2.38 -29.22
CA GLU A 11 3.16 2.18 -29.21
C GLU A 11 3.56 0.79 -28.69
N GLN A 12 2.71 0.16 -27.87
CA GLN A 12 2.97 -1.14 -27.24
C GLN A 12 2.22 -2.29 -27.92
N LEU A 13 1.01 -2.06 -28.41
CA LEU A 13 0.09 -3.08 -28.94
C LEU A 13 -0.16 -2.97 -30.45
N GLY A 14 0.32 -1.90 -31.08
CA GLY A 14 -0.01 -1.56 -32.46
C GLY A 14 -1.29 -0.72 -32.58
N GLU A 15 -1.58 -0.25 -33.79
CA GLU A 15 -2.76 0.58 -34.04
C GLU A 15 -4.07 -0.18 -33.75
N GLY A 16 -5.02 0.54 -33.15
CA GLY A 16 -6.32 0.01 -32.77
C GLY A 16 -7.23 1.13 -32.25
N GLU A 17 -8.48 0.77 -31.97
CA GLU A 17 -9.52 1.71 -31.53
C GLU A 17 -9.93 1.45 -30.08
N ILE A 18 -10.43 2.49 -29.42
CA ILE A 18 -11.12 2.36 -28.13
C ILE A 18 -12.55 1.89 -28.40
N GLU A 19 -12.84 0.64 -28.03
CA GLU A 19 -14.11 -0.04 -28.25
C GLU A 19 -15.11 0.23 -27.12
N LEU A 20 -14.62 0.44 -25.89
CA LEU A 20 -15.44 0.59 -24.69
C LEU A 20 -14.78 1.54 -23.70
N ARG A 21 -15.59 2.33 -23.00
CA ARG A 21 -15.20 3.12 -21.82
C ARG A 21 -16.35 3.06 -20.81
N ASN A 22 -16.18 2.27 -19.76
CA ASN A 22 -17.13 2.18 -18.66
C ASN A 22 -16.50 2.76 -17.40
N GLU A 23 -17.16 3.73 -16.78
CA GLU A 23 -16.77 4.19 -15.45
C GLU A 23 -17.08 3.09 -14.44
N LEU A 24 -16.13 2.80 -13.55
CA LEU A 24 -16.26 1.78 -12.52
C LEU A 24 -16.70 2.41 -11.20
N PRO A 25 -17.60 1.77 -10.44
CA PRO A 25 -17.92 2.22 -9.08
C PRO A 25 -16.72 1.99 -8.16
N GLY A 26 -16.55 2.86 -7.14
CA GLY A 26 -15.61 2.62 -6.04
C GLY A 26 -14.26 3.35 -6.12
N GLY A 27 -14.08 4.27 -7.07
CA GLY A 27 -12.97 5.22 -7.00
C GLY A 27 -13.13 6.19 -5.82
N GLU A 28 -12.69 5.81 -4.62
CA GLU A 28 -12.78 6.68 -3.44
C GLU A 28 -11.89 7.93 -3.56
N VAL A 29 -10.79 7.80 -4.32
CA VAL A 29 -9.79 8.85 -4.49
C VAL A 29 -9.73 9.35 -5.94
N HIS A 30 -9.67 8.44 -6.90
CA HIS A 30 -9.50 8.74 -8.33
C HIS A 30 -10.65 8.16 -9.14
N ALA A 31 -11.02 8.81 -10.25
CA ALA A 31 -11.94 8.21 -11.19
C ALA A 31 -11.32 6.95 -11.82
N ALA A 32 -12.08 5.87 -11.85
CA ALA A 32 -11.64 4.56 -12.32
C ALA A 32 -12.47 4.10 -13.53
N TRP A 33 -11.81 3.53 -14.54
CA TRP A 33 -12.46 3.14 -15.79
C TRP A 33 -12.03 1.75 -16.25
N HIS A 34 -12.99 1.00 -16.78
CA HIS A 34 -12.75 -0.16 -17.62
C HIS A 34 -12.74 0.29 -19.08
N LEU A 35 -11.57 0.20 -19.70
CA LEU A 35 -11.30 0.56 -21.09
C LEU A 35 -11.10 -0.73 -21.90
N ARG A 36 -11.70 -0.82 -23.10
CA ARG A 36 -11.30 -1.84 -24.08
C ARG A 36 -10.63 -1.18 -25.27
N TYR A 37 -9.41 -1.60 -25.59
CA TYR A 37 -8.62 -1.09 -26.71
C TYR A 37 -8.04 -2.27 -27.51
N ALA A 38 -8.33 -2.32 -28.81
CA ALA A 38 -7.86 -3.37 -29.72
C ALA A 38 -8.10 -4.80 -29.20
N GLY A 39 -9.28 -5.06 -28.63
CA GLY A 39 -9.64 -6.34 -28.01
C GLY A 39 -9.03 -6.63 -26.63
N HIS A 40 -8.21 -5.73 -26.07
CA HIS A 40 -7.60 -5.88 -24.75
C HIS A 40 -8.33 -5.01 -23.70
N ASP A 41 -8.50 -5.55 -22.49
CA ASP A 41 -9.15 -4.86 -21.37
C ASP A 41 -8.13 -4.21 -20.43
N PHE A 42 -8.33 -2.94 -20.12
CA PHE A 42 -7.47 -2.12 -19.25
C PHE A 42 -8.25 -1.45 -18.12
N PHE A 43 -7.61 -1.36 -16.98
CA PHE A 43 -8.03 -0.51 -15.88
C PHE A 43 -7.31 0.84 -15.99
N VAL A 44 -8.05 1.93 -15.89
CA VAL A 44 -7.50 3.29 -15.95
C VAL A 44 -7.87 4.04 -14.69
N LYS A 45 -6.87 4.47 -13.93
CA LYS A 45 -7.03 5.55 -12.95
C LYS A 45 -6.78 6.88 -13.64
N CYS A 46 -7.59 7.89 -13.36
CA CYS A 46 -7.33 9.25 -13.83
C CYS A 46 -7.78 10.30 -12.82
N ASP A 47 -7.09 11.44 -12.87
CA ASP A 47 -7.36 12.59 -12.03
C ASP A 47 -6.76 13.87 -12.65
N GLU A 48 -6.77 14.98 -11.92
CA GLU A 48 -6.12 16.24 -12.26
C GLU A 48 -4.67 16.02 -12.73
N ARG A 49 -4.23 16.84 -13.69
CA ARG A 49 -2.89 16.74 -14.31
C ARG A 49 -1.78 16.77 -13.25
N GLU A 50 -1.97 17.52 -12.18
CA GLU A 50 -1.03 17.73 -11.08
C GLU A 50 -0.73 16.44 -10.30
N LEU A 51 -1.61 15.43 -10.36
CA LEU A 51 -1.45 14.14 -9.69
C LEU A 51 -0.62 13.13 -10.50
N LEU A 52 -0.06 13.52 -11.65
CA LEU A 52 0.87 12.69 -12.44
C LEU A 52 2.03 12.09 -11.62
N PRO A 53 2.66 12.81 -10.66
CA PRO A 53 3.70 12.21 -9.82
C PRO A 53 3.19 11.03 -8.99
N GLY A 54 1.94 11.09 -8.49
CA GLY A 54 1.33 9.99 -7.74
C GLY A 54 1.11 8.75 -8.60
N PHE A 55 0.59 8.92 -9.82
CA PHE A 55 0.45 7.81 -10.77
C PHE A 55 1.80 7.24 -11.23
N THR A 56 2.82 8.07 -11.39
CA THR A 56 4.19 7.63 -11.67
C THR A 56 4.73 6.78 -10.52
N ALA A 57 4.59 7.26 -9.28
CA ALA A 57 5.03 6.53 -8.10
C ALA A 57 4.28 5.19 -7.93
N GLU A 58 2.96 5.14 -8.16
CA GLU A 58 2.20 3.89 -8.13
C GLU A 58 2.70 2.90 -9.19
N ALA A 59 2.95 3.36 -10.41
CA ALA A 59 3.50 2.52 -11.46
C ALA A 59 4.87 1.93 -11.11
N ASP A 60 5.77 2.77 -10.58
CA ASP A 60 7.12 2.33 -10.17
C ASP A 60 7.06 1.29 -9.04
N GLN A 61 6.09 1.41 -8.13
CA GLN A 61 5.87 0.45 -7.05
C GLN A 61 5.31 -0.89 -7.56
N LEU A 62 4.34 -0.86 -8.48
CA LEU A 62 3.82 -2.08 -9.11
C LEU A 62 4.92 -2.81 -9.89
N GLU A 63 5.73 -2.09 -10.64
CA GLU A 63 6.89 -2.65 -11.35
C GLU A 63 7.92 -3.22 -10.36
N LEU A 64 8.20 -2.53 -9.24
CA LEU A 64 9.09 -3.03 -8.19
C LEU A 64 8.58 -4.34 -7.57
N LEU A 65 7.29 -4.44 -7.24
CA LEU A 65 6.68 -5.66 -6.73
C LEU A 65 6.75 -6.79 -7.78
N SER A 66 6.44 -6.50 -9.05
CA SER A 66 6.48 -7.44 -10.17
C SER A 66 7.88 -8.06 -10.35
N ARG A 67 8.96 -7.28 -10.20
CA ARG A 67 10.35 -7.76 -10.30
C ARG A 67 10.68 -8.87 -9.31
N SER A 68 9.98 -8.94 -8.18
CA SER A 68 10.16 -10.03 -7.22
C SER A 68 9.80 -11.40 -7.79
N LYS A 69 8.86 -11.46 -8.75
CA LYS A 69 8.25 -12.69 -9.26
C LYS A 69 7.66 -13.56 -8.15
N THR A 70 7.24 -12.96 -7.05
CA THR A 70 6.67 -13.65 -5.88
C THR A 70 5.18 -13.42 -5.72
N VAL A 71 4.72 -12.21 -6.00
CA VAL A 71 3.31 -11.78 -5.97
C VAL A 71 2.84 -11.42 -7.38
N THR A 72 1.55 -11.58 -7.62
CA THR A 72 0.91 -11.08 -8.84
C THR A 72 0.40 -9.67 -8.59
N VAL A 73 0.70 -8.75 -9.51
CA VAL A 73 0.21 -7.37 -9.54
C VAL A 73 -0.25 -7.03 -10.97
N PRO A 74 -1.19 -6.07 -11.16
CA PRO A 74 -1.55 -5.61 -12.50
C PRO A 74 -0.32 -5.07 -13.25
N LYS A 75 -0.12 -5.50 -14.50
CA LYS A 75 0.94 -4.94 -15.33
C LYS A 75 0.62 -3.49 -15.68
N VAL A 76 1.58 -2.59 -15.49
CA VAL A 76 1.48 -1.20 -15.95
C VAL A 76 1.78 -1.14 -17.44
N TRP A 77 0.87 -0.52 -18.20
CA TRP A 77 1.00 -0.32 -19.64
C TRP A 77 1.39 1.10 -20.02
N ALA A 78 0.88 2.09 -19.27
CA ALA A 78 1.19 3.49 -19.54
C ALA A 78 0.95 4.36 -18.31
N VAL A 79 1.79 5.38 -18.16
CA VAL A 79 1.56 6.53 -17.30
C VAL A 79 1.67 7.77 -18.17
N GLY A 80 0.76 8.72 -18.01
CA GLY A 80 0.80 9.92 -18.84
C GLY A 80 -0.16 11.00 -18.39
N ALA A 81 -0.12 12.11 -19.11
CA ALA A 81 -1.04 13.20 -18.91
C ALA A 81 -1.37 13.89 -20.24
N ASP A 82 -2.54 14.50 -20.30
CA ASP A 82 -2.87 15.53 -21.28
C ASP A 82 -3.02 16.89 -20.59
N ARG A 83 -3.57 17.89 -21.28
CA ARG A 83 -3.71 19.25 -20.75
C ARG A 83 -4.40 19.30 -19.38
N ASP A 84 -5.39 18.46 -19.15
CA ASP A 84 -6.31 18.60 -18.01
C ASP A 84 -6.23 17.41 -17.04
N TYR A 85 -5.83 16.22 -17.52
CA TYR A 85 -5.83 14.98 -16.75
C TYR A 85 -4.48 14.27 -16.75
N SER A 86 -4.17 13.59 -15.65
CA SER A 86 -3.16 12.54 -15.56
C SER A 86 -3.81 11.17 -15.42
N PHE A 87 -3.09 10.11 -15.79
CA PHE A 87 -3.64 8.76 -15.77
C PHE A 87 -2.58 7.67 -15.62
N LEU A 88 -3.03 6.53 -15.08
CA LEU A 88 -2.32 5.26 -14.99
C LEU A 88 -3.16 4.17 -15.68
N VAL A 89 -2.57 3.48 -16.64
CA VAL A 89 -3.21 2.38 -17.40
C VAL A 89 -2.53 1.07 -17.02
N MET A 90 -3.32 0.10 -16.58
CA MET A 90 -2.85 -1.23 -16.17
C MET A 90 -3.78 -2.34 -16.65
N ASP A 91 -3.38 -3.60 -16.46
CA ASP A 91 -4.26 -4.75 -16.72
C ASP A 91 -5.60 -4.61 -16.01
N TYR A 92 -6.70 -4.85 -16.73
CA TYR A 92 -8.00 -5.03 -16.09
C TYR A 92 -8.14 -6.46 -15.58
N LEU A 93 -8.05 -6.62 -14.26
CA LEU A 93 -8.33 -7.87 -13.57
C LEU A 93 -9.66 -7.72 -12.82
N PRO A 94 -10.77 -8.34 -13.27
CA PRO A 94 -12.04 -8.26 -12.54
C PRO A 94 -11.88 -8.82 -11.12
N PRO A 95 -12.04 -8.00 -10.07
CA PRO A 95 -11.77 -8.45 -8.71
C PRO A 95 -12.85 -9.42 -8.25
N ARG A 96 -12.44 -10.55 -7.68
CA ARG A 96 -13.30 -11.47 -6.93
C ARG A 96 -12.81 -11.60 -5.49
N PRO A 97 -13.69 -11.83 -4.51
CA PRO A 97 -13.27 -12.13 -3.14
C PRO A 97 -12.33 -13.34 -3.10
N LEU A 98 -11.32 -13.28 -2.25
CA LEU A 98 -10.45 -14.43 -1.98
C LEU A 98 -11.25 -15.54 -1.28
N ASP A 99 -11.12 -16.76 -1.78
CA ASP A 99 -11.49 -17.95 -1.03
C ASP A 99 -10.35 -18.37 -0.08
N ALA A 100 -10.61 -19.34 0.80
CA ALA A 100 -9.62 -19.80 1.77
C ALA A 100 -8.31 -20.33 1.13
N HIS A 101 -8.40 -20.96 -0.05
CA HIS A 101 -7.24 -21.54 -0.71
C HIS A 101 -6.37 -20.46 -1.38
N SER A 102 -6.99 -19.54 -2.12
CA SER A 102 -6.32 -18.40 -2.74
C SER A 102 -5.74 -17.44 -1.69
N ALA A 103 -6.42 -17.23 -0.56
CA ALA A 103 -5.88 -16.50 0.58
C ALA A 103 -4.61 -17.17 1.14
N PHE A 104 -4.63 -18.50 1.31
CA PHE A 104 -3.43 -19.25 1.71
C PHE A 104 -2.27 -19.09 0.73
N ILE A 105 -2.55 -19.17 -0.58
CA ILE A 105 -1.53 -18.94 -1.62
C ILE A 105 -0.99 -17.52 -1.53
N LEU A 106 -1.85 -16.52 -1.37
CA LEU A 106 -1.43 -15.12 -1.24
C LEU A 106 -0.50 -14.93 -0.03
N GLY A 107 -0.82 -15.53 1.11
CA GLY A 107 0.07 -15.54 2.28
C GLY A 107 1.47 -16.08 1.96
N GLN A 108 1.56 -17.19 1.22
CA GLN A 108 2.85 -17.74 0.79
C GLN A 108 3.59 -16.82 -0.19
N GLN A 109 2.87 -16.16 -1.10
CA GLN A 109 3.44 -15.20 -2.04
C GLN A 109 4.04 -13.99 -1.32
N ILE A 110 3.32 -13.42 -0.35
CA ILE A 110 3.79 -12.30 0.48
C ILE A 110 5.00 -12.70 1.33
N ALA A 111 5.01 -13.92 1.89
CA ALA A 111 6.18 -14.41 2.63
C ALA A 111 7.44 -14.49 1.74
N ARG A 112 7.28 -14.92 0.48
CA ARG A 112 8.38 -14.94 -0.49
C ARG A 112 8.80 -13.53 -0.92
N LEU A 113 7.85 -12.60 -1.08
CA LEU A 113 8.14 -11.19 -1.33
C LEU A 113 9.04 -10.61 -0.24
N HIS A 114 8.71 -10.87 1.02
CA HIS A 114 9.47 -10.37 2.16
C HIS A 114 10.89 -10.97 2.25
N GLN A 115 11.16 -12.09 1.56
CA GLN A 115 12.47 -12.75 1.47
C GLN A 115 13.22 -12.44 0.16
N TRP A 116 12.68 -11.59 -0.71
CA TRP A 116 13.15 -11.44 -2.09
C TRP A 116 14.59 -10.90 -2.21
N SER A 117 15.05 -10.05 -1.29
CA SER A 117 16.34 -9.36 -1.41
C SER A 117 16.93 -8.99 -0.05
N ASP A 118 18.25 -8.79 -0.02
CA ASP A 118 19.05 -8.47 1.15
C ASP A 118 19.33 -6.96 1.28
N GLN A 119 18.30 -6.12 1.14
CA GLN A 119 18.42 -4.66 1.29
C GLN A 119 18.94 -4.30 2.70
N PRO A 120 20.04 -3.52 2.83
CA PRO A 120 20.60 -3.15 4.14
C PRO A 120 19.88 -2.02 4.90
N GLN A 121 18.97 -1.27 4.26
CA GLN A 121 18.35 -0.07 4.84
C GLN A 121 16.82 -0.06 4.71
N PHE A 122 16.14 0.68 5.59
CA PHE A 122 14.71 0.94 5.52
C PHE A 122 14.43 2.22 4.77
N GLY A 123 13.33 2.26 4.01
CA GLY A 123 12.97 3.37 3.13
C GLY A 123 12.75 2.94 1.70
N LEU A 124 12.82 3.87 0.77
CA LEU A 124 12.66 3.67 -0.66
C LEU A 124 13.37 4.82 -1.40
N ASP A 125 13.77 4.58 -2.65
CA ASP A 125 14.48 5.60 -3.45
C ASP A 125 13.63 6.84 -3.79
N PHE A 126 12.32 6.77 -3.55
CA PHE A 126 11.37 7.85 -3.77
C PHE A 126 10.29 7.87 -2.69
N ASP A 127 9.78 9.06 -2.41
CA ASP A 127 8.60 9.25 -1.60
C ASP A 127 7.35 8.83 -2.40
N ASN A 128 6.36 8.28 -1.71
CA ASN A 128 5.10 7.86 -2.31
C ASN A 128 3.94 8.31 -1.42
N SER A 129 2.79 7.65 -1.50
CA SER A 129 1.65 7.97 -0.66
C SER A 129 0.96 6.72 -0.15
N LEU A 130 0.49 6.77 1.10
CA LEU A 130 -0.49 5.84 1.64
C LEU A 130 -1.87 6.45 1.42
N SER A 131 -2.65 5.90 0.49
CA SER A 131 -3.83 6.58 -0.07
C SER A 131 -3.43 7.97 -0.61
N THR A 132 -4.07 9.06 -0.18
CA THR A 132 -3.76 10.44 -0.61
C THR A 132 -2.68 11.14 0.22
N THR A 133 -2.07 10.43 1.17
CA THR A 133 -1.17 11.05 2.15
C THR A 133 0.28 10.81 1.79
N PRO A 134 1.07 11.88 1.61
CA PRO A 134 2.50 11.75 1.34
C PRO A 134 3.19 10.91 2.41
N GLN A 135 4.10 10.03 1.99
CA GLN A 135 4.90 9.17 2.85
C GLN A 135 6.38 9.39 2.53
N PRO A 136 7.15 10.03 3.43
CA PRO A 136 8.59 10.15 3.27
C PRO A 136 9.25 8.78 3.42
N ASN A 137 10.24 8.51 2.58
CA ASN A 137 10.92 7.23 2.47
C ASN A 137 12.44 7.36 2.52
N THR A 138 12.96 8.47 3.04
CA THR A 138 14.40 8.73 3.14
C THR A 138 15.10 7.57 3.86
N TRP A 139 16.13 7.01 3.22
CA TRP A 139 16.84 5.83 3.69
C TRP A 139 17.38 5.98 5.12
N GLN A 140 17.10 4.99 5.97
CA GLN A 140 17.64 4.90 7.34
C GLN A 140 18.11 3.48 7.67
N ARG A 141 19.06 3.35 8.60
CA ARG A 141 19.60 2.05 9.04
C ARG A 141 18.87 1.43 10.24
N ARG A 142 18.27 2.27 11.08
CA ARG A 142 17.61 1.81 12.32
C ARG A 142 16.11 1.78 12.13
N TRP A 143 15.51 0.63 12.36
CA TRP A 143 14.06 0.46 12.17
C TRP A 143 13.26 1.35 13.11
N SER A 144 13.63 1.37 14.39
CA SER A 144 12.94 2.15 15.41
C SER A 144 12.90 3.64 15.07
N THR A 145 14.00 4.21 14.59
CA THR A 145 14.06 5.60 14.13
C THR A 145 13.20 5.82 12.89
N PHE A 146 13.34 4.95 11.88
CA PHE A 146 12.58 5.07 10.64
C PHE A 146 11.07 5.06 10.88
N PHE A 147 10.58 4.08 11.64
CA PHE A 147 9.16 3.94 11.91
C PHE A 147 8.64 5.06 12.82
N ALA A 148 9.36 5.40 13.89
CA ALA A 148 8.93 6.45 14.81
C ALA A 148 8.86 7.83 14.13
N GLU A 149 9.85 8.21 13.34
CA GLU A 149 9.92 9.53 12.70
C GLU A 149 9.10 9.59 11.40
N GLN A 150 9.37 8.70 10.46
CA GLN A 150 8.82 8.78 9.09
C GLN A 150 7.48 8.06 8.91
N ARG A 151 6.98 7.36 9.93
CA ARG A 151 5.62 6.79 9.93
C ARG A 151 4.75 7.45 10.99
N ILE A 152 5.15 7.42 12.26
CA ILE A 152 4.32 7.99 13.33
C ILE A 152 4.44 9.51 13.38
N GLY A 153 5.64 10.06 13.54
CA GLY A 153 5.89 11.50 13.64
C GLY A 153 5.31 12.26 12.46
N TRP A 154 5.58 11.79 11.24
CA TRP A 154 5.01 12.39 10.02
C TRP A 154 3.48 12.45 10.02
N GLN A 155 2.79 11.38 10.43
CA GLN A 155 1.32 11.40 10.48
C GLN A 155 0.78 12.35 11.56
N LEU A 156 1.50 12.50 12.67
CA LEU A 156 1.14 13.43 13.73
C LEU A 156 1.30 14.90 13.28
N GLU A 157 2.38 15.22 12.55
CA GLU A 157 2.59 16.55 11.96
C GLU A 157 1.49 16.89 10.95
N LEU A 158 1.20 15.97 10.01
CA LEU A 158 0.11 16.16 9.04
C LEU A 158 -1.27 16.27 9.70
N ALA A 159 -1.48 15.61 10.85
CA ALA A 159 -2.71 15.75 11.63
C ALA A 159 -2.77 17.14 12.31
N ALA A 160 -1.66 17.60 12.89
CA ALA A 160 -1.55 18.90 13.55
C ALA A 160 -1.80 20.06 12.59
N GLU A 161 -1.32 19.98 11.34
CA GLU A 161 -1.61 20.95 10.28
C GLU A 161 -3.12 21.08 9.98
N LYS A 162 -3.88 20.00 10.18
CA LYS A 162 -5.34 19.99 10.07
C LYS A 162 -6.08 20.33 11.37
N GLY A 163 -5.35 20.73 12.42
CA GLY A 163 -5.92 21.04 13.74
C GLY A 163 -6.30 19.81 14.57
N ILE A 164 -5.79 18.62 14.22
CA ILE A 164 -6.01 17.38 14.96
C ILE A 164 -4.78 17.10 15.81
N ALA A 165 -4.92 17.17 17.14
CA ALA A 165 -3.82 16.91 18.07
C ALA A 165 -4.05 15.61 18.85
N PHE A 166 -3.08 14.69 18.79
CA PHE A 166 -3.09 13.43 19.55
C PHE A 166 -2.25 13.49 20.84
N GLY A 167 -1.45 14.56 21.01
CA GLY A 167 -0.54 14.74 22.13
C GLY A 167 0.71 15.51 21.73
N ASN A 168 1.74 15.47 22.60
CA ASN A 168 3.05 16.02 22.26
C ASN A 168 3.77 15.08 21.27
N ILE A 169 4.07 15.59 20.08
CA ILE A 169 4.63 14.80 18.98
C ILE A 169 5.98 14.18 19.36
N ASP A 170 6.90 14.99 19.89
CA ASP A 170 8.24 14.53 20.28
C ASP A 170 8.17 13.39 21.30
N ALA A 171 7.32 13.52 22.33
CA ALA A 171 7.14 12.50 23.36
C ALA A 171 6.56 11.20 22.79
N ILE A 172 5.60 11.29 21.85
CA ILE A 172 5.03 10.12 21.19
C ILE A 172 6.09 9.43 20.33
N VAL A 173 6.83 10.18 19.52
CA VAL A 173 7.90 9.67 18.66
C VAL A 173 8.98 8.98 19.49
N GLU A 174 9.44 9.62 20.58
CA GLU A 174 10.41 9.02 21.50
C GLU A 174 9.87 7.71 22.09
N HIS A 175 8.61 7.69 22.55
CA HIS A 175 8.01 6.48 23.12
C HIS A 175 7.93 5.34 22.11
N ILE A 176 7.48 5.60 20.88
CA ILE A 176 7.45 4.60 19.81
C ILE A 176 8.85 4.10 19.47
N GLN A 177 9.84 4.99 19.42
CA GLN A 177 11.23 4.61 19.18
C GLN A 177 11.75 3.67 20.29
N GLN A 178 11.42 3.95 21.56
CA GLN A 178 11.79 3.08 22.68
C GLN A 178 11.10 1.72 22.62
N ARG A 179 9.82 1.68 22.26
CA ARG A 179 9.05 0.43 22.09
C ARG A 179 9.62 -0.50 21.01
N LEU A 180 10.33 0.06 20.03
CA LEU A 180 11.00 -0.69 18.97
C LEU A 180 12.53 -0.77 19.17
N ALA A 181 13.09 -0.26 20.27
CA ALA A 181 14.53 -0.07 20.40
C ALA A 181 15.34 -1.39 20.38
N SER A 182 14.76 -2.47 20.89
CA SER A 182 15.36 -3.81 20.88
C SER A 182 15.06 -4.61 19.62
N HIS A 183 14.28 -4.06 18.69
CA HIS A 183 13.84 -4.75 17.48
C HIS A 183 14.50 -4.16 16.24
N GLN A 184 15.35 -4.96 15.60
CA GLN A 184 16.09 -4.58 14.40
C GLN A 184 15.95 -5.68 13.34
N PRO A 185 14.82 -5.69 12.60
CA PRO A 185 14.56 -6.71 11.59
C PRO A 185 15.45 -6.52 10.34
N GLN A 186 15.53 -7.56 9.51
CA GLN A 186 16.01 -7.39 8.14
C GLN A 186 14.94 -6.61 7.33
N PRO A 187 15.30 -5.56 6.58
CA PRO A 187 14.36 -4.88 5.71
C PRO A 187 13.76 -5.82 4.66
N SER A 188 12.44 -5.82 4.56
CA SER A 188 11.66 -6.54 3.55
C SER A 188 10.94 -5.54 2.67
N LEU A 189 10.82 -5.81 1.37
CA LEU A 189 9.95 -5.03 0.49
C LEU A 189 8.50 -5.30 0.90
N LEU A 190 7.81 -4.28 1.37
CA LEU A 190 6.41 -4.36 1.80
C LEU A 190 5.48 -3.92 0.68
N HIS A 191 4.26 -4.45 0.68
CA HIS A 191 3.16 -3.82 -0.04
C HIS A 191 2.83 -2.43 0.55
N GLY A 192 2.92 -2.29 1.88
CA GLY A 192 2.81 -1.03 2.60
C GLY A 192 1.38 -0.54 2.85
N ASP A 193 0.41 -1.04 2.09
CA ASP A 193 -1.03 -0.87 2.34
C ASP A 193 -1.78 -2.21 2.19
N LEU A 194 -1.30 -3.26 2.87
CA LEU A 194 -1.88 -4.60 2.73
C LEU A 194 -3.15 -4.74 3.60
N TRP A 195 -4.30 -4.79 2.95
CA TRP A 195 -5.60 -5.08 3.56
C TRP A 195 -6.58 -5.68 2.54
N SER A 196 -7.77 -6.04 3.01
CA SER A 196 -8.79 -6.76 2.23
C SER A 196 -9.20 -6.04 0.95
N GLY A 197 -9.21 -4.70 0.96
CA GLY A 197 -9.54 -3.86 -0.19
C GLY A 197 -8.48 -3.88 -1.29
N ASN A 198 -7.24 -4.25 -0.96
CA ASN A 198 -6.09 -4.27 -1.86
C ASN A 198 -5.66 -5.70 -2.25
N CYS A 199 -6.51 -6.69 -1.96
CA CYS A 199 -6.28 -8.10 -2.28
C CYS A 199 -7.49 -8.69 -3.02
N ALA A 200 -7.26 -9.36 -4.15
CA ALA A 200 -8.35 -9.99 -4.90
C ALA A 200 -7.93 -11.29 -5.58
N LEU A 201 -8.93 -12.08 -5.99
CA LEU A 201 -8.76 -13.29 -6.78
C LEU A 201 -8.98 -12.98 -8.28
N GLY A 202 -7.88 -13.01 -9.04
CA GLY A 202 -7.86 -12.84 -10.48
C GLY A 202 -8.12 -14.14 -11.25
N PRO A 203 -7.96 -14.14 -12.58
CA PRO A 203 -8.07 -15.35 -13.40
C PRO A 203 -6.96 -16.36 -13.11
N ASP A 204 -5.73 -15.89 -12.84
CA ASP A 204 -4.54 -16.73 -12.66
C ASP A 204 -4.17 -16.98 -11.18
N GLY A 205 -5.00 -16.53 -10.23
CA GLY A 205 -4.75 -16.66 -8.80
C GLY A 205 -4.92 -15.34 -8.05
N PRO A 206 -4.52 -15.30 -6.76
CA PRO A 206 -4.57 -14.07 -5.98
C PRO A 206 -3.60 -13.02 -6.54
N TYR A 207 -3.98 -11.75 -6.44
CA TYR A 207 -3.16 -10.60 -6.79
C TYR A 207 -3.41 -9.45 -5.81
N ILE A 208 -2.46 -8.53 -5.75
CA ILE A 208 -2.50 -7.32 -4.92
C ILE A 208 -2.35 -6.07 -5.78
N PHE A 209 -2.84 -4.94 -5.29
CA PHE A 209 -2.86 -3.65 -5.99
C PHE A 209 -2.93 -2.49 -4.98
N ASP A 210 -2.77 -1.26 -5.46
CA ASP A 210 -2.74 -0.03 -4.66
C ASP A 210 -1.64 -0.04 -3.57
N PRO A 211 -0.35 -0.24 -3.96
CA PRO A 211 0.74 -0.30 -3.00
C PRO A 211 1.13 1.07 -2.44
N ALA A 212 1.69 1.03 -1.23
CA ALA A 212 2.43 2.12 -0.58
C ALA A 212 3.82 1.61 -0.15
N CYS A 213 4.52 0.94 -1.07
CA CYS A 213 5.75 0.19 -0.86
C CYS A 213 6.83 0.96 -0.10
N TYR A 214 7.59 0.24 0.71
CA TYR A 214 8.89 0.65 1.23
C TYR A 214 9.61 -0.59 1.76
N TRP A 215 10.92 -0.48 1.95
CA TRP A 215 11.69 -1.47 2.70
C TRP A 215 11.47 -1.22 4.18
N GLY A 216 10.83 -2.18 4.86
CA GLY A 216 10.38 -2.06 6.24
C GLY A 216 10.46 -3.37 7.00
N ASP A 217 9.92 -3.39 8.21
CA ASP A 217 9.66 -4.64 8.91
C ASP A 217 8.49 -5.38 8.27
N ARG A 218 8.72 -6.64 7.86
CA ARG A 218 7.71 -7.57 7.32
C ARG A 218 6.46 -7.70 8.17
N GLU A 219 6.58 -7.42 9.47
CA GLU A 219 5.46 -7.43 10.42
C GLU A 219 4.42 -6.34 10.13
N CYS A 220 4.78 -5.25 9.45
CA CYS A 220 3.86 -4.14 9.16
C CYS A 220 2.70 -4.56 8.24
N ASP A 221 3.00 -5.28 7.16
CA ASP A 221 1.98 -5.78 6.22
C ASP A 221 0.98 -6.72 6.92
N LEU A 222 1.44 -7.48 7.92
CA LEU A 222 0.61 -8.45 8.65
C LEU A 222 -0.12 -7.85 9.84
N ALA A 223 0.39 -6.74 10.40
CA ALA A 223 -0.18 -6.10 11.57
C ALA A 223 -1.60 -5.59 11.34
N MET A 224 -1.92 -5.17 10.11
CA MET A 224 -3.22 -4.61 9.76
C MET A 224 -4.30 -5.65 9.50
N LEU A 225 -3.94 -6.85 9.04
CA LEU A 225 -4.91 -7.87 8.63
C LEU A 225 -6.01 -8.16 9.67
N PRO A 226 -5.72 -8.28 10.99
CA PRO A 226 -6.76 -8.56 11.98
C PRO A 226 -7.77 -7.43 12.21
N LEU A 227 -7.48 -6.20 11.77
CA LEU A 227 -8.41 -5.08 11.84
C LEU A 227 -9.49 -5.12 10.73
N HIS A 228 -9.33 -6.02 9.75
CA HIS A 228 -10.22 -6.21 8.62
C HIS A 228 -10.96 -7.54 8.75
N THR A 229 -12.17 -7.52 9.31
CA THR A 229 -12.95 -8.73 9.64
C THR A 229 -13.31 -9.60 8.43
N GLU A 230 -13.36 -9.00 7.25
CA GLU A 230 -13.62 -9.62 5.95
C GLU A 230 -12.39 -10.30 5.35
N GLN A 231 -11.20 -10.07 5.92
CA GLN A 231 -9.96 -10.70 5.47
C GLN A 231 -9.98 -12.19 5.81
N PRO A 232 -9.78 -13.11 4.84
CA PRO A 232 -9.64 -14.51 5.16
C PRO A 232 -8.41 -14.76 6.03
N PRO A 233 -8.54 -15.41 7.21
CA PRO A 233 -7.41 -15.65 8.11
C PRO A 233 -6.33 -16.53 7.47
N GLN A 234 -6.65 -17.26 6.41
CA GLN A 234 -5.72 -18.13 5.69
C GLN A 234 -4.56 -17.36 5.04
N ILE A 235 -4.64 -16.04 4.84
CA ILE A 235 -3.44 -15.26 4.46
C ILE A 235 -2.37 -15.41 5.53
N TYR A 236 -2.74 -15.33 6.81
CA TYR A 236 -1.82 -15.50 7.91
C TYR A 236 -1.28 -16.94 7.97
N ASP A 237 -2.13 -17.95 7.79
CA ASP A 237 -1.72 -19.36 7.77
C ASP A 237 -0.73 -19.65 6.63
N GLY A 238 -1.02 -19.12 5.45
CA GLY A 238 -0.16 -19.21 4.27
C GLY A 238 1.20 -18.57 4.52
N TYR A 239 1.21 -17.36 5.10
CA TYR A 239 2.42 -16.65 5.43
C TYR A 239 3.28 -17.42 6.46
N GLN A 240 2.66 -17.86 7.55
CA GLN A 240 3.30 -18.65 8.61
C GLN A 240 3.88 -19.97 8.09
N SER A 241 3.30 -20.55 7.03
CA SER A 241 3.81 -21.80 6.42
C SER A 241 5.16 -21.65 5.71
N VAL A 242 5.57 -20.42 5.37
CA VAL A 242 6.81 -20.11 4.63
C VAL A 242 7.80 -19.34 5.49
N SER A 243 7.33 -18.32 6.22
CA SER A 243 8.18 -17.45 7.03
C SER A 243 7.50 -17.14 8.37
N PRO A 244 7.54 -18.07 9.35
CA PRO A 244 6.90 -17.89 10.64
C PRO A 244 7.27 -16.56 11.31
N LEU A 245 6.28 -15.87 11.87
CA LEU A 245 6.48 -14.64 12.63
C LEU A 245 7.15 -14.93 13.99
N PRO A 246 7.97 -14.01 14.50
CA PRO A 246 8.52 -14.12 15.86
C PRO A 246 7.41 -14.19 16.90
N ALA A 247 7.65 -14.90 18.01
CA ALA A 247 6.65 -15.07 19.06
C ALA A 247 6.24 -13.74 19.74
N ASP A 248 7.14 -12.77 19.75
CA ASP A 248 6.95 -11.43 20.31
C ASP A 248 6.31 -10.43 19.32
N PHE A 249 5.96 -10.85 18.09
CA PHE A 249 5.25 -10.02 17.11
C PHE A 249 3.99 -9.36 17.70
N LEU A 250 3.24 -10.08 18.54
CA LEU A 250 2.01 -9.57 19.15
C LEU A 250 2.26 -8.35 20.06
N GLU A 251 3.48 -8.17 20.57
CA GLU A 251 3.85 -7.00 21.37
C GLU A 251 4.08 -5.75 20.51
N ARG A 252 4.50 -5.94 19.25
CA ARG A 252 4.75 -4.88 18.26
C ARG A 252 3.55 -4.58 17.38
N GLN A 253 2.66 -5.54 17.16
CA GLN A 253 1.49 -5.38 16.30
C GLN A 253 0.69 -4.09 16.59
N PRO A 254 0.37 -3.71 17.85
CA PRO A 254 -0.33 -2.46 18.12
C PRO A 254 0.46 -1.20 17.72
N VAL A 255 1.79 -1.25 17.80
CA VAL A 255 2.68 -0.15 17.36
C VAL A 255 2.57 0.05 15.85
N TYR A 256 2.57 -1.05 15.09
CA TYR A 256 2.43 -0.98 13.63
C TYR A 256 1.03 -0.58 13.18
N GLN A 257 -0.01 -1.06 13.87
CA GLN A 257 -1.39 -0.64 13.60
C GLN A 257 -1.62 0.86 13.81
N LEU A 258 -0.90 1.50 14.76
CA LEU A 258 -1.04 2.93 15.02
C LEU A 258 -0.81 3.77 13.75
N TYR A 259 0.14 3.38 12.88
CA TYR A 259 0.44 4.11 11.66
C TYR A 259 -0.79 4.26 10.75
N THR A 260 -1.46 3.16 10.45
CA THR A 260 -2.66 3.17 9.59
C THR A 260 -3.87 3.76 10.32
N LEU A 261 -3.98 3.59 11.64
CA LEU A 261 -5.04 4.21 12.42
C LEU A 261 -4.95 5.74 12.40
N LEU A 262 -3.75 6.31 12.55
CA LEU A 262 -3.51 7.75 12.38
C LEU A 262 -3.84 8.21 10.96
N ASN A 263 -3.48 7.40 9.95
CA ASN A 263 -3.82 7.68 8.56
C ASN A 263 -5.33 7.84 8.36
N ARG A 264 -6.09 6.84 8.80
CA ARG A 264 -7.55 6.82 8.69
C ARG A 264 -8.20 7.94 9.50
N ALA A 265 -7.67 8.24 10.68
CA ALA A 265 -8.16 9.33 11.52
C ALA A 265 -8.04 10.69 10.81
N ARG A 266 -6.93 10.94 10.12
CA ARG A 266 -6.73 12.18 9.35
C ARG A 266 -7.59 12.25 8.09
N LEU A 267 -7.82 11.12 7.42
CA LEU A 267 -8.62 11.06 6.18
C LEU A 267 -10.12 11.16 6.45
N PHE A 268 -10.62 10.43 7.46
CA PHE A 268 -12.06 10.22 7.65
C PHE A 268 -12.60 10.87 8.93
N GLY A 269 -11.74 11.31 9.85
CA GLY A 269 -12.17 11.94 11.10
C GLY A 269 -13.10 11.04 11.92
N GLY A 270 -14.06 11.66 12.61
CA GLY A 270 -15.15 10.97 13.30
C GLY A 270 -14.67 9.87 14.25
N GLN A 271 -15.24 8.67 14.12
CA GLN A 271 -14.88 7.54 14.98
C GLN A 271 -13.44 7.06 14.78
N HIS A 272 -12.81 7.33 13.63
CA HIS A 272 -11.40 6.99 13.41
C HIS A 272 -10.46 7.79 14.32
N LEU A 273 -10.81 9.04 14.66
CA LEU A 273 -10.06 9.83 15.65
C LEU A 273 -10.08 9.17 17.03
N VAL A 274 -11.26 8.70 17.45
CA VAL A 274 -11.44 8.04 18.75
C VAL A 274 -10.66 6.73 18.81
N ILE A 275 -10.71 5.92 17.74
CA ILE A 275 -9.97 4.66 17.67
C ILE A 275 -8.45 4.90 17.70
N ALA A 276 -7.96 5.87 16.93
CA ALA A 276 -6.54 6.20 16.90
C ALA A 276 -6.06 6.73 18.26
N GLN A 277 -6.80 7.63 18.90
CA GLN A 277 -6.46 8.14 20.24
C GLN A 277 -6.44 7.01 21.27
N GLN A 278 -7.46 6.15 21.31
CA GLN A 278 -7.49 5.02 22.24
C GLN A 278 -6.35 4.02 22.01
N SER A 279 -5.96 3.80 20.75
CA SER A 279 -4.81 2.96 20.42
C SER A 279 -3.50 3.58 20.92
N LEU A 280 -3.33 4.88 20.71
CA LEU A 280 -2.18 5.63 21.22
C LEU A 280 -2.12 5.61 22.75
N ASP A 281 -3.23 5.90 23.44
CA ASP A 281 -3.27 5.92 24.90
C ASP A 281 -2.87 4.57 25.50
N ARG A 282 -3.31 3.45 24.90
CA ARG A 282 -2.90 2.09 25.32
C ARG A 282 -1.41 1.85 25.11
N LEU A 283 -0.84 2.37 24.02
CA LEU A 283 0.59 2.25 23.74
C LEU A 283 1.43 3.06 24.72
N LEU A 284 0.97 4.26 25.09
CA LEU A 284 1.66 5.14 26.04
C LEU A 284 1.55 4.64 27.49
N ALA A 285 0.51 3.89 27.82
CA ALA A 285 0.30 3.32 29.15
C ALA A 285 1.02 1.99 29.42
N ALA A 286 1.56 1.35 28.37
CA ALA A 286 2.26 0.07 28.42
C ALA A 286 3.78 0.26 28.39
#